data_AF-A0A1S2PZB0-F1
#
_entry.id   AF-A0A1S2PZB0-F1
#
_cell.length_a   1.000
_cell.length_b   1.000
_cell.length_c   1.000
_cell.angle_alpha   90.00
_cell.angle_beta   90.00
_cell.angle_gamma   90.00
#
_symmetry.space_group_name_H-M   'P 1'
#
loop_
_entity.id
_entity.type
_entity.pdbx_description
1 polymer ?
#
loop_
_entity_poly.entity_id
_entity_poly.type
_entity_poly.pdbx_seq_one_letter_code
_entity_poly.pdbx_strand_id
1 'polypeptide(L)'
;MRKYICGAALLLAVVPALAGCGASGQGAPAPVATGPVTMPDLTGQNAEKAEDRLEKLGVPKSRIELRADDGHHVVVLAASNWDVNTQSVKAGAQLGVKQVLVLGVGKPTWRERHHGHLL
;
A
#
# COMPACT_ATOMS: atom_id res chain seq x y z
N MET A 1 47.14 0.55 -58.46
CA MET A 1 45.74 0.34 -58.92
C MET A 1 44.84 0.94 -57.85
N ARG A 2 44.36 2.18 -57.96
CA ARG A 2 43.33 2.81 -58.81
C ARG A 2 42.05 3.01 -57.96
N LYS A 3 41.81 4.29 -57.68
CA LYS A 3 40.71 4.98 -56.98
C LYS A 3 39.33 4.51 -57.46
N TYR A 4 38.24 4.77 -56.71
CA TYR A 4 37.17 5.71 -57.09
C TYR A 4 36.06 5.78 -56.02
N ILE A 5 35.77 7.02 -55.61
CA ILE A 5 34.58 7.50 -54.91
C ILE A 5 33.46 7.61 -55.96
N CYS A 6 32.24 7.14 -55.65
CA CYS A 6 30.94 7.53 -56.26
C CYS A 6 29.88 7.06 -55.26
N GLY A 7 29.03 7.86 -54.62
CA GLY A 7 28.27 8.96 -55.17
C GLY A 7 26.93 8.45 -55.68
N ALA A 8 25.92 8.31 -54.80
CA ALA A 8 24.51 8.25 -55.18
C ALA A 8 23.64 8.61 -53.98
N ALA A 9 23.24 9.87 -53.89
CA ALA A 9 22.09 10.30 -53.11
C ALA A 9 20.82 9.76 -53.80
N LEU A 10 19.90 9.19 -53.03
CA LEU A 10 18.51 9.03 -53.44
C LEU A 10 17.60 9.51 -52.30
N LEU A 11 16.85 10.56 -52.59
CA LEU A 11 15.84 11.19 -51.75
C LEU A 11 14.54 10.36 -51.71
N LEU A 12 13.73 10.67 -50.68
CA LEU A 12 12.27 10.50 -50.55
C LEU A 12 11.69 9.13 -50.18
N ALA A 13 11.23 9.03 -48.92
CA ALA A 13 9.81 8.85 -48.64
C ALA A 13 9.51 9.24 -47.17
N VAL A 14 8.80 10.36 -46.99
CA VAL A 14 8.07 10.68 -45.75
C VAL A 14 6.85 9.77 -45.71
N VAL A 15 6.64 9.03 -44.61
CA VAL A 15 5.36 8.38 -44.29
C VAL A 15 4.94 8.81 -42.89
N PRO A 16 3.71 9.35 -42.70
CA PRO A 16 3.30 10.01 -41.48
C PRO A 16 2.68 9.06 -40.44
N ALA A 17 2.83 9.47 -39.17
CA ALA A 17 1.97 9.25 -38.01
C ALA A 17 1.28 7.87 -37.84
N LEU A 18 1.87 7.02 -36.99
CA LEU A 18 1.10 6.11 -36.16
C LEU A 18 0.57 6.89 -34.94
N ALA A 19 -0.57 7.56 -35.14
CA ALA A 19 -1.44 7.95 -34.05
C ALA A 19 -2.06 6.67 -33.46
N GLY A 20 -1.44 6.17 -32.40
CA GLY A 20 -1.90 5.04 -31.61
C GLY A 20 -1.61 5.31 -30.14
N CYS A 21 -2.08 6.45 -29.63
CA CYS A 21 -2.08 6.74 -28.20
C CYS A 21 -3.15 5.85 -27.55
N GLY A 22 -2.80 4.58 -27.32
CA GLY A 22 -3.53 3.72 -26.41
C GLY A 22 -3.31 4.27 -25.02
N ALA A 23 -4.23 5.14 -24.58
CA ALA A 23 -4.32 5.62 -23.21
C ALA A 23 -4.52 4.41 -22.29
N SER A 24 -3.41 3.84 -21.84
CA SER A 24 -3.39 3.00 -20.65
C SER A 24 -3.80 3.94 -19.53
N GLY A 25 -5.04 3.81 -19.07
CA GLY A 25 -5.54 4.50 -17.88
C GLY A 25 -4.75 4.04 -16.67
N GLN A 26 -3.54 4.57 -16.51
CA GLN A 26 -2.86 4.61 -15.23
C GLN A 26 -3.69 5.56 -14.39
N GLY A 27 -4.56 5.00 -13.55
CA GLY A 27 -5.24 5.74 -12.51
C GLY A 27 -4.19 6.60 -11.81
N ALA A 28 -4.41 7.91 -11.83
CA ALA A 28 -3.49 8.86 -11.23
C ALA A 28 -3.13 8.37 -9.82
N PRO A 29 -1.84 8.31 -9.45
CA PRO A 29 -1.47 7.91 -8.10
C PRO A 29 -2.21 8.82 -7.12
N ALA A 30 -2.94 8.21 -6.19
CA ALA A 30 -3.64 8.95 -5.15
C ALA A 30 -2.63 9.88 -4.45
N PRO A 31 -3.00 11.13 -4.14
CA PRO A 31 -2.09 12.07 -3.49
C PRO A 31 -1.62 11.47 -2.16
N VAL A 32 -0.33 11.17 -2.08
CA VAL A 32 0.32 10.75 -0.84
C VAL A 32 0.49 11.98 0.05
N ALA A 33 -0.01 11.89 1.28
CA ALA A 33 0.18 12.93 2.28
C ALA A 33 1.68 13.25 2.41
N THR A 34 2.06 14.49 2.11
CA THR A 34 3.46 14.93 1.99
C THR A 34 4.03 15.42 3.32
N GLY A 35 3.29 15.26 4.43
CA GLY A 35 3.69 15.62 5.78
C GLY A 35 3.82 14.40 6.71
N PRO A 36 4.45 14.57 7.88
CA PRO A 36 4.56 13.49 8.86
C PRO A 36 3.17 13.06 9.35
N VAL A 37 2.81 11.80 9.05
CA VAL A 37 1.56 11.20 9.50
C VAL A 37 1.75 10.69 10.93
N THR A 38 0.80 11.01 11.82
CA THR A 38 0.81 10.47 13.19
C THR A 38 0.02 9.16 13.23
N MET A 39 0.57 8.15 13.92
CA MET A 39 -0.08 6.86 14.09
C MET A 39 -1.35 7.00 14.95
N PRO A 40 -2.54 6.69 14.43
CA PRO A 40 -3.75 6.63 15.24
C PRO A 40 -3.69 5.48 16.24
N ASP A 41 -4.52 5.56 17.28
CA ASP A 41 -4.89 4.38 18.06
C ASP A 41 -5.90 3.55 17.27
N LEU A 42 -5.51 2.32 16.92
CA LEU A 42 -6.28 1.37 16.12
C LEU A 42 -6.76 0.17 16.92
N THR A 43 -6.25 -0.03 18.15
CA THR A 43 -6.63 -1.18 18.97
C THR A 43 -8.14 -1.18 19.24
N GLY A 44 -8.75 -2.36 19.10
CA GLY A 44 -10.19 -2.57 19.24
C GLY A 44 -11.03 -2.17 18.01
N GLN A 45 -10.44 -1.57 16.98
CA GLN A 45 -11.14 -1.34 15.71
C GLN A 45 -11.14 -2.59 14.85
N ASN A 46 -12.18 -2.75 14.04
CA ASN A 46 -12.20 -3.73 12.97
C ASN A 46 -11.04 -3.49 12.00
N ALA A 47 -10.36 -4.54 11.54
CA ALA A 47 -9.11 -4.41 10.78
C ALA A 47 -9.32 -3.75 9.40
N GLU A 48 -10.42 -4.03 8.69
CA GLU A 48 -10.73 -3.34 7.42
C GLU A 48 -10.90 -1.84 7.64
N LYS A 49 -11.61 -1.43 8.70
CA LYS A 49 -11.77 -0.01 9.04
C LYS A 49 -10.45 0.64 9.46
N ALA A 50 -9.56 -0.12 10.10
CA ALA A 50 -8.25 0.36 10.48
C ALA A 50 -7.36 0.61 9.26
N GLU A 51 -7.37 -0.29 8.26
CA GLU A 51 -6.71 -0.10 6.96
C GLU A 51 -7.23 1.15 6.25
N ASP A 52 -8.56 1.27 6.10
CA ASP A 52 -9.21 2.44 5.49
C ASP A 52 -8.82 3.75 6.17
N ARG A 53 -8.69 3.75 7.50
CA ARG A 53 -8.28 4.91 8.27
C ARG A 53 -6.83 5.30 7.99
N LEU A 54 -5.93 4.32 7.88
CA LEU A 54 -4.53 4.55 7.54
C LEU A 54 -4.38 5.06 6.09
N GLU A 55 -5.16 4.54 5.15
CA GLU A 55 -5.20 5.04 3.77
C GLU A 55 -5.68 6.47 3.66
N LYS A 56 -6.72 6.85 4.40
CA LYS A 56 -7.20 8.24 4.46
C LYS A 56 -6.15 9.20 5.01
N LEU A 57 -5.20 8.68 5.79
CA LEU A 57 -4.05 9.44 6.30
C LEU A 57 -2.85 9.42 5.31
N GLY A 58 -2.99 8.78 4.15
CA GLY A 58 -1.96 8.70 3.11
C GLY A 58 -0.98 7.53 3.27
N VAL A 59 -1.26 6.57 4.15
CA VAL A 59 -0.48 5.33 4.24
C VAL A 59 -0.99 4.35 3.18
N PRO A 60 -0.18 3.94 2.19
CA PRO A 60 -0.65 3.04 1.15
C PRO A 60 -0.88 1.62 1.70
N LYS A 61 -1.88 0.90 1.18
CA LYS A 61 -2.16 -0.51 1.54
C LYS A 61 -0.94 -1.42 1.46
N SER A 62 -0.04 -1.18 0.51
CA SER A 62 1.20 -1.97 0.34
C SER A 62 2.17 -1.87 1.52
N ARG A 63 1.97 -0.91 2.44
CA ARG A 63 2.74 -0.75 3.67
C ARG A 63 2.00 -1.26 4.90
N ILE A 64 0.81 -1.83 4.76
CA ILE A 64 0.01 -2.35 5.86
C ILE A 64 0.00 -3.87 5.75
N GLU A 65 0.41 -4.54 6.81
CA GLU A 65 0.37 -5.99 6.93
C GLU A 65 -0.53 -6.39 8.09
N LEU A 66 -1.45 -7.34 7.84
CA LEU A 66 -2.24 -7.97 8.90
C LEU A 66 -1.58 -9.28 9.31
N ARG A 67 -1.44 -9.49 10.62
CA ARG A 67 -0.90 -10.72 11.20
C ARG A 67 -1.85 -11.22 12.28
N ALA A 68 -2.13 -12.52 12.31
CA ALA A 68 -2.87 -13.10 13.43
C ALA A 68 -2.03 -13.05 14.72
N ASP A 69 -2.62 -12.55 15.81
CA ASP A 69 -1.98 -12.43 17.13
C ASP A 69 -2.12 -13.71 18.00
N ASP A 70 -2.58 -14.81 17.40
CA ASP A 70 -2.81 -16.07 18.09
C ASP A 70 -1.56 -16.98 18.18
N GLY A 71 -0.43 -16.54 17.61
CA GLY A 71 0.82 -17.31 17.59
C GLY A 71 0.77 -18.54 16.68
N HIS A 72 -0.33 -18.73 15.95
CA HIS A 72 -0.48 -19.77 14.94
C HIS A 72 -0.17 -19.20 13.55
N HIS A 73 0.23 -20.04 12.61
CA HIS A 73 0.46 -19.66 11.21
C HIS A 73 -0.88 -19.42 10.47
N VAL A 74 -1.75 -18.59 11.05
CA VAL A 74 -3.06 -18.27 10.51
C VAL A 74 -2.90 -17.15 9.48
N VAL A 75 -3.39 -17.45 8.28
CA VAL A 75 -3.45 -16.48 7.19
C VAL A 75 -4.71 -15.64 7.37
N VAL A 76 -4.55 -14.32 7.44
CA VAL A 76 -5.67 -13.37 7.47
C VAL A 76 -6.22 -13.21 6.06
N LEU A 77 -7.31 -13.92 5.75
CA LEU A 77 -7.92 -13.89 4.40
C LEU A 77 -8.86 -12.71 4.17
N ALA A 78 -9.59 -12.30 5.20
CA ALA A 78 -10.59 -11.23 5.10
C ALA A 78 -10.48 -10.32 6.31
N ALA A 79 -9.91 -9.12 6.13
CA ALA A 79 -9.68 -8.14 7.20
C ALA A 79 -10.95 -7.80 7.99
N SER A 80 -12.09 -7.71 7.31
CA SER A 80 -13.41 -7.44 7.91
C SER A 80 -13.82 -8.45 8.98
N ASN A 81 -13.25 -9.66 8.96
CA ASN A 81 -13.51 -10.68 9.96
C ASN A 81 -12.67 -10.51 11.23
N TRP A 82 -11.82 -9.51 11.37
CA TRP A 82 -10.90 -9.41 12.52
C TRP A 82 -10.93 -8.04 13.18
N ASP A 83 -10.53 -8.01 14.44
CA ASP A 83 -10.32 -6.78 15.19
C ASP A 83 -8.81 -6.61 15.46
N VAL A 84 -8.33 -5.38 15.47
CA VAL A 84 -6.93 -5.05 15.76
C VAL A 84 -6.70 -5.19 17.26
N ASN A 85 -5.79 -6.06 17.63
CA ASN A 85 -5.35 -6.22 19.02
C ASN A 85 -4.10 -5.38 19.28
N THR A 86 -3.13 -5.42 18.35
CA THR A 86 -1.85 -4.75 18.50
C THR A 86 -1.46 -3.97 17.24
N GLN A 87 -0.58 -2.99 17.41
CA GLN A 87 -0.01 -2.20 16.32
C GLN A 87 1.49 -2.05 16.53
N SER A 88 2.28 -2.29 15.47
CA SER A 88 3.76 -2.25 15.56
C SER A 88 4.32 -0.87 15.90
N VAL A 89 3.57 0.18 15.57
CA VAL A 89 3.92 1.57 15.87
C VAL A 89 2.97 2.08 16.94
N LYS A 90 3.51 2.63 18.02
CA LYS A 90 2.71 3.17 19.12
C LYS A 90 1.82 4.32 18.63
N ALA A 91 0.58 4.37 19.10
CA ALA A 91 -0.31 5.51 18.89
C ALA A 91 0.38 6.82 19.31
N GLY A 92 0.19 7.88 18.51
CA GLY A 92 0.84 9.18 18.70
C GLY A 92 2.27 9.29 18.15
N ALA A 93 2.90 8.19 17.75
CA ALA A 93 4.22 8.24 17.12
C ALA A 93 4.13 8.69 15.65
N GLN A 94 5.22 9.28 15.13
CA GLN A 94 5.30 9.62 13.71
C GLN A 94 5.54 8.36 12.87
N LEU A 95 4.84 8.26 11.73
CA LEU A 95 5.05 7.20 10.76
C LEU A 95 6.22 7.53 9.85
N GLY A 96 7.25 6.69 9.85
CA GLY A 96 8.31 6.74 8.87
C GLY A 96 7.76 6.49 7.45
N VAL A 97 8.22 7.26 6.47
CA VAL A 97 7.72 7.25 5.08
C VAL A 97 7.86 5.91 4.35
N LYS A 98 8.74 5.01 4.81
CA LYS A 98 9.01 3.69 4.20
C LYS A 98 8.80 2.52 5.15
N GLN A 99 8.35 2.76 6.38
CA GLN A 99 8.16 1.68 7.36
C GLN A 99 6.91 0.87 7.02
N VAL A 100 6.99 -0.45 7.13
CA VAL A 100 5.83 -1.34 7.09
C VAL A 100 5.14 -1.28 8.46
N LEU A 101 3.83 -1.08 8.46
CA LEU A 101 2.98 -1.14 9.64
C LEU A 101 2.40 -2.53 9.73
N VAL A 102 2.63 -3.21 10.85
CA VAL A 102 2.03 -4.51 11.13
C VAL A 102 0.92 -4.29 12.15
N LEU A 103 -0.30 -4.67 11.77
CA LEU A 103 -1.44 -4.74 12.67
C LEU A 103 -1.64 -6.20 13.07
N GLY A 104 -1.48 -6.44 14.36
CA GLY A 104 -1.82 -7.71 14.96
C GLY A 104 -3.32 -7.80 15.16
N VAL A 105 -3.94 -8.84 14.63
CA VAL A 105 -5.39 -9.00 14.59
C VAL A 105 -5.82 -10.29 15.27
N GLY A 106 -6.97 -10.26 15.90
CA GLY A 106 -7.54 -11.41 16.57
C GLY A 106 -9.03 -11.24 16.77
N LYS A 107 -9.67 -12.29 17.26
CA LYS A 107 -11.00 -12.18 17.86
C LYS A 107 -10.82 -12.08 19.37
N PRO A 108 -11.26 -11.00 20.03
CA PRO A 108 -11.29 -10.99 21.47
C PRO A 108 -12.18 -12.14 21.93
N THR A 109 -11.71 -12.91 22.92
CA THR A 109 -12.56 -13.92 23.53
C THR A 109 -13.74 -13.22 24.20
N TRP A 110 -14.83 -13.96 24.43
CA TRP A 110 -15.97 -13.42 25.17
C TRP A 110 -15.54 -12.79 26.52
N ARG A 111 -14.51 -13.37 27.15
CA ARG A 111 -13.93 -12.90 28.41
C ARG A 111 -13.23 -11.54 28.25
N GLU A 112 -12.35 -11.36 27.27
CA GLU A 112 -11.70 -10.05 27.03
C GLU A 112 -12.73 -8.96 26.69
N ARG A 113 -13.77 -9.30 25.94
CA ARG A 113 -14.74 -8.32 25.42
C ARG A 113 -15.66 -7.74 26.50
N HIS A 114 -15.97 -8.52 27.54
CA HIS A 114 -16.98 -8.15 28.54
C HIS A 114 -16.43 -7.90 29.94
N HIS A 115 -15.28 -8.49 30.30
CA HIS A 115 -14.77 -8.43 31.67
C HIS A 115 -13.51 -7.57 31.83
N GLY A 116 -12.91 -7.10 30.72
CA GLY A 116 -11.63 -6.38 30.78
C GLY A 116 -10.50 -7.24 31.35
N HIS A 117 -9.26 -6.75 31.24
CA HIS A 117 -8.11 -7.37 31.91
C HIS A 117 -8.27 -7.16 33.43
N LEU A 118 -8.88 -8.12 34.11
CA LEU A 118 -8.81 -8.23 35.57
C LEU A 118 -7.40 -8.73 35.90
N LEU A 119 -6.50 -7.77 36.15
CA LEU A 119 -5.27 -7.98 36.90
C LEU A 119 -5.58 -7.90 38.40
#